data_AF-A0A9D6SY25-F1
#
_entry.id   AF-A0A9D6SY25-F1
#
_cell.length_a   1.000
_cell.length_b   1.000
_cell.length_c   1.000
_cell.angle_alpha   90.00
_cell.angle_beta   90.00
_cell.angle_gamma   90.00
#
_symmetry.space_group_name_H-M   'P 1'
#
loop_
_entity.id
_entity.type
_entity.pdbx_description
1 polymer ?
#
loop_
_entity_poly.entity_id
_entity_poly.type
_entity_poly.pdbx_seq_one_letter_code
_entity_poly.pdbx_strand_id
1 'polypeptide(L)' 'MDITRDVMRLRREGKDAKQIRAAIDAEYSRYGLPTATPPVR' A
#
# COMPACT_ATOMS: atom_id res chain seq x y z
N MET A 1 -9.65 7.58 1.39
CA MET A 1 -8.67 6.69 0.75
C MET A 1 -7.65 6.34 1.82
N ASP A 2 -7.42 5.05 2.09
CA ASP A 2 -6.59 4.61 3.23
C ASP A 2 -5.78 3.39 2.82
N ILE A 3 -4.48 3.61 2.57
CA ILE A 3 -3.50 2.59 2.16
C ILE A 3 -3.52 1.42 3.16
N THR A 4 -3.70 1.70 4.44
CA THR A 4 -3.69 0.68 5.50
C THR A 4 -4.85 -0.29 5.32
N ARG A 5 -6.05 0.23 5.07
CA ARG A 5 -7.25 -0.58 4.85
C ARG A 5 -7.12 -1.44 3.59
N ASP A 6 -6.54 -0.89 2.52
CA ASP A 6 -6.31 -1.62 1.28
C ASP A 6 -5.27 -2.73 1.43
N VAL A 7 -4.17 -2.46 2.14
CA VAL A 7 -3.17 -3.49 2.46
C VAL A 7 -3.80 -4.64 3.24
N MET A 8 -4.64 -4.35 4.25
CA MET A 8 -5.32 -5.39 5.04
C MET A 8 -6.31 -6.21 4.20
N ARG A 9 -7.06 -5.56 3.30
CA ARG A 9 -7.94 -6.25 2.36
C ARG A 9 -7.16 -7.17 1.43
N LEU A 10 -6.09 -6.68 0.79
CA LEU A 10 -5.28 -7.46 -0.15
C LEU A 10 -4.55 -8.62 0.53
N ARG A 11 -4.11 -8.46 1.79
CA ARG A 11 -3.61 -9.57 2.62
C ARG A 11 -4.67 -10.64 2.83
N ARG A 12 -5.92 -10.24 3.12
CA ARG A 12 -7.03 -11.19 3.32
C ARG A 12 -7.41 -11.94 2.04
N GLU A 13 -7.19 -11.32 0.89
CA GLU A 13 -7.33 -11.96 -0.44
C GLU A 13 -6.19 -12.94 -0.77
N GLY A 14 -5.22 -13.10 0.13
CA GLY A 14 -4.09 -14.02 -0.06
C GLY A 14 -2.96 -13.44 -0.91
N LYS A 15 -2.94 -12.12 -1.16
CA LYS A 15 -1.87 -11.50 -1.93
C LYS A 15 -0.58 -11.40 -1.13
N ASP A 16 0.53 -11.63 -1.81
CA ASP A 16 1.86 -11.45 -1.24
C ASP A 16 2.26 -9.95 -1.16
N ALA A 17 3.35 -9.66 -0.46
CA ALA A 17 3.82 -8.29 -0.26
C ALA A 17 4.17 -7.56 -1.56
N LYS A 18 4.66 -8.28 -2.58
CA LYS A 18 5.03 -7.72 -3.88
C LYS A 18 3.78 -7.33 -4.66
N GLN A 19 2.76 -8.17 -4.66
CA GLN A 19 1.46 -7.91 -5.28
C GLN A 19 0.74 -6.73 -4.60
N ILE A 20 0.79 -6.66 -3.27
CA ILE A 20 0.24 -5.55 -2.52
C ILE A 20 0.94 -4.25 -2.91
N ARG A 21 2.27 -4.24 -2.96
CA ARG A 21 3.04 -3.07 -3.34
C ARG A 21 2.69 -2.57 -4.74
N ALA A 22 2.63 -3.47 -5.72
CA ALA A 22 2.23 -3.13 -7.08
C ALA A 22 0.80 -2.54 -7.15
N ALA A 23 -0.14 -3.10 -6.39
CA ALA A 23 -1.52 -2.60 -6.34
C ALA A 23 -1.60 -1.20 -5.72
N ILE A 24 -0.87 -0.96 -4.62
CA ILE A 24 -0.81 0.36 -3.99
C ILE A 24 -0.11 1.38 -4.90
N ASP A 25 1.03 1.03 -5.50
CA ASP A 25 1.73 1.94 -6.40
C ASP A 25 0.87 2.31 -7.63
N ALA A 26 0.13 1.36 -8.21
CA ALA A 26 -0.79 1.63 -9.31
C ALA A 26 -1.94 2.57 -8.91
N GLU A 27 -2.58 2.29 -7.77
CA GLU A 27 -3.78 3.02 -7.31
C GLU A 27 -3.44 4.42 -6.74
N TYR A 28 -2.30 4.54 -6.08
CA TYR A 28 -1.93 5.73 -5.31
C TYR A 28 -0.89 6.63 -5.98
N SER A 29 -0.25 6.22 -7.07
CA SER A 29 0.71 7.04 -7.83
C SER A 29 0.18 8.42 -8.24
N ARG A 30 -1.14 8.54 -8.45
CA ARG A 30 -1.83 9.78 -8.80
C ARG A 30 -1.89 10.83 -7.68
N TYR A 31 -1.64 10.46 -6.43
CA TYR A 31 -1.76 11.37 -5.28
C TYR A 31 -0.42 11.99 -4.83
N GLY A 32 0.66 11.74 -5.57
CA GLY A 32 2.01 12.21 -5.22
C GLY A 32 2.85 11.15 -4.52
N LEU A 33 4.14 11.44 -4.34
CA LEU A 33 5.09 10.52 -3.71
C LEU A 33 4.54 10.01 -2.37
N PRO A 34 4.73 8.73 -2.04
CA PRO A 34 4.37 8.19 -0.73
C PRO A 34 4.96 9.11 0.34
N THR A 35 4.14 9.59 1.26
CA THR A 35 4.65 10.31 2.44
C THR A 35 5.52 9.31 3.17
N ALA A 36 6.84 9.50 3.13
CA ALA A 36 7.79 8.63 3.79
C ALA A 36 7.40 8.56 5.26
N THR A 37 6.80 7.45 5.68
CA THR A 37 6.55 7.20 7.10
C THR A 37 7.93 7.09 7.71
N PRO A 38 8.33 8.00 8.63
CA PRO A 38 9.64 7.93 9.25
C PRO A 38 9.78 6.55 9.90
N PRO A 39 10.95 5.90 9.80
CA PRO A 39 11.16 4.61 10.43
C PRO A 39 10.88 4.76 11.93
N VAL A 40 9.96 3.94 12.45
CA VAL A 40 9.73 3.85 13.89
C VAL A 40 11.04 3.30 14.49
N ARG A 41 11.68 4.11 15.34
CA ARG A 41 12.98 3.83 15.95
C ARG A 41 12.82 3.02 17.23
#